data_AF-A0A4Q3C9N9-F1
#
_entry.id   AF-A0A4Q3C9N9-F1
#
_cell.length_a   1.000
_cell.length_b   1.000
_cell.length_c   1.000
_cell.angle_alpha   90.00
_cell.angle_beta   90.00
_cell.angle_gamma   90.00
#
_symmetry.space_group_name_H-M   'P 1'
#
loop_
_entity.id
_entity.type
_entity.pdbx_description
1 polymer ?
#
loop_
_entity_poly.entity_id
_entity_poly.type
_entity_poly.pdbx_seq_one_letter_code
_entity_poly.pdbx_strand_id
1 'polypeptide(L)'
;YYPSTEHFCKPGQTKKDLIDCVNLDGWSMDFICARQSGQTGHEITGYNSRRGVGPIETYKGWGLDLGHREVMHTQSIHFDKGVELNGFGWVPNIWEAQMVYEFGMDFICDAMKMWVTDTLKRWPDTKWVSFGEFGEIWRKHYKTNDNYNYKFVERGCGLGDSYNNLEIKWFMNKAFRLALLRDWHHDTPTMVIDFTRYDLHVQEPTGARPDHPVKDWSLINRINQKGLRPQDKPVLLTELTAEEQALIYKHCPELKG
;
A
#
# COMPACT_ATOMS: atom_id res chain seq x y z
N TYR A 1 -11.54 3.75 -1.30
CA TYR A 1 -12.17 4.13 -2.59
C TYR A 1 -13.53 3.44 -2.68
N TYR A 2 -14.38 3.80 -3.64
CA TYR A 2 -15.62 3.05 -3.90
C TYR A 2 -15.36 1.96 -4.94
N PRO A 3 -15.60 0.67 -4.64
CA PRO A 3 -15.32 -0.43 -5.56
C PRO A 3 -16.34 -0.48 -6.70
N SER A 4 -15.97 -1.18 -7.76
CA SER A 4 -16.80 -1.48 -8.91
C SER A 4 -17.59 -2.78 -8.68
N THR A 5 -18.79 -2.89 -9.24
CA THR A 5 -19.55 -4.14 -9.33
C THR A 5 -18.82 -5.22 -10.14
N GLU A 6 -17.79 -4.87 -10.91
CA GLU A 6 -16.98 -5.83 -11.66
C GLU A 6 -15.97 -6.58 -10.78
N HIS A 7 -15.35 -5.88 -9.83
CA HIS A 7 -14.30 -6.42 -8.96
C HIS A 7 -14.02 -5.50 -7.77
N PHE A 8 -13.91 -6.04 -6.56
CA PHE A 8 -13.62 -5.28 -5.34
C PHE A 8 -12.29 -4.50 -5.38
N CYS A 9 -11.30 -4.95 -6.17
CA CYS A 9 -10.01 -4.28 -6.39
C CYS A 9 -10.05 -3.16 -7.45
N LYS A 10 -11.17 -2.99 -8.16
CA LYS A 10 -11.35 -1.97 -9.20
C LYS A 10 -12.15 -0.80 -8.63
N PRO A 11 -11.70 0.47 -8.75
CA PRO A 11 -12.55 1.61 -8.49
C PRO A 11 -13.75 1.65 -9.44
N GLY A 12 -14.95 1.91 -8.92
CA GLY A 12 -16.13 2.17 -9.75
C GLY A 12 -15.88 3.30 -10.75
N GLN A 13 -16.13 3.06 -12.03
CA GLN A 13 -15.80 4.00 -13.12
C GLN A 13 -16.92 5.02 -13.36
N THR A 14 -18.17 4.60 -13.13
CA THR A 14 -19.39 5.35 -13.39
C THR A 14 -20.37 5.17 -12.24
N LYS A 15 -21.48 5.91 -12.25
CA LYS A 15 -22.57 5.67 -11.28
C LYS A 15 -23.22 4.29 -11.40
N LYS A 16 -23.08 3.60 -12.54
CA LYS A 16 -23.74 2.30 -12.79
C LYS A 16 -23.02 1.15 -12.08
N ASP A 17 -21.69 1.22 -12.03
CA ASP A 17 -20.84 0.18 -11.45
C ASP A 17 -20.28 0.57 -10.08
N LEU A 18 -20.43 1.81 -9.64
CA LEU A 18 -19.99 2.24 -8.30
C LEU A 18 -20.85 1.62 -7.21
N ILE A 19 -20.20 0.99 -6.23
CA ILE A 19 -20.82 0.53 -4.98
C ILE A 19 -20.54 1.56 -3.88
N ASP A 20 -21.60 2.06 -3.24
CA ASP A 20 -21.51 3.02 -2.13
C ASP A 20 -21.11 2.34 -0.81
N CYS A 21 -19.92 1.75 -0.82
CA CYS A 21 -19.26 1.15 0.32
C CYS A 21 -17.76 1.47 0.21
N VAL A 22 -17.17 2.10 1.22
CA VAL A 22 -15.76 2.48 1.18
C VAL A 22 -14.91 1.23 1.39
N ASN A 23 -14.12 0.85 0.39
CA ASN A 23 -13.13 -0.21 0.53
C ASN A 23 -11.87 0.33 1.21
N LEU A 24 -11.49 -0.28 2.33
CA LEU A 24 -10.40 0.11 3.24
C LEU A 24 -9.39 -1.03 3.35
N ASP A 25 -8.10 -0.69 3.28
CA ASP A 25 -7.00 -1.60 3.61
C ASP A 25 -6.96 -1.94 5.11
N GLY A 26 -6.31 -3.04 5.50
CA GLY A 26 -6.24 -3.55 6.88
C GLY A 26 -4.92 -3.31 7.60
N TRP A 27 -3.80 -3.28 6.87
CA TRP A 27 -2.47 -3.03 7.42
C TRP A 27 -1.67 -2.16 6.47
N SER A 28 -1.18 -1.01 6.96
CA SER A 28 -0.29 -0.15 6.17
C SER A 28 1.04 -0.83 5.92
N MET A 29 1.49 -0.83 4.67
CA MET A 29 2.72 -1.49 4.26
C MET A 29 3.85 -0.49 4.06
N ASP A 30 5.08 -0.91 4.34
CA ASP A 30 6.25 -0.30 3.69
C ASP A 30 6.18 -0.69 2.20
N PHE A 31 6.14 0.30 1.30
CA PHE A 31 5.90 0.01 -0.11
C PHE A 31 7.11 -0.65 -0.76
N ILE A 32 8.33 -0.45 -0.25
CA ILE A 32 9.53 -1.11 -0.76
C ILE A 32 9.50 -2.60 -0.41
N CYS A 33 9.15 -2.94 0.82
CA CYS A 33 8.98 -4.32 1.29
C CYS A 33 7.87 -5.03 0.49
N ALA A 34 6.72 -4.37 0.33
CA ALA A 34 5.52 -4.91 -0.28
C ALA A 34 5.62 -5.21 -1.79
N ARG A 35 6.71 -4.84 -2.47
CA ARG A 35 6.93 -5.24 -3.88
C ARG A 35 7.10 -6.75 -4.04
N GLN A 36 7.62 -7.42 -3.03
CA GLN A 36 7.98 -8.83 -3.11
C GLN A 36 6.74 -9.73 -3.04
N SER A 37 6.86 -10.98 -3.48
CA SER A 37 5.87 -12.04 -3.27
C SER A 37 6.37 -12.99 -2.19
N GLY A 38 5.54 -13.29 -1.19
CA GLY A 38 5.92 -14.19 -0.10
C GLY A 38 6.86 -13.57 0.93
N GLN A 39 7.68 -14.41 1.56
CA GLN A 39 8.62 -14.05 2.60
C GLN A 39 9.69 -15.13 2.77
N THR A 40 10.83 -14.78 3.36
CA THR A 40 11.80 -15.77 3.90
C THR A 40 11.71 -15.93 5.41
N GLY A 41 10.93 -15.09 6.09
CA GLY A 41 10.65 -15.17 7.52
C GLY A 41 10.29 -13.82 8.12
N HIS A 42 10.34 -13.74 9.45
CA HIS A 42 10.07 -12.51 10.20
C HIS A 42 11.34 -11.77 10.66
N GLU A 43 12.49 -12.42 10.61
CA GLU A 43 13.78 -11.85 11.06
C GLU A 43 14.25 -10.70 10.15
N ILE A 44 15.11 -9.84 10.68
CA ILE A 44 15.64 -8.66 9.97
C ILE A 44 16.59 -9.02 8.82
N THR A 45 17.14 -10.23 8.84
CA THR A 45 18.04 -10.77 7.81
C THR A 45 17.29 -11.23 6.55
N GLY A 46 15.97 -11.42 6.64
CA GLY A 46 15.12 -11.86 5.55
C GLY A 46 14.31 -10.74 4.91
N TYR A 47 13.42 -11.12 4.00
CA TYR A 47 12.40 -10.23 3.43
C TYR A 47 11.00 -10.72 3.78
N ASN A 48 10.05 -9.79 3.85
CA ASN A 48 8.65 -10.10 4.04
C ASN A 48 7.75 -9.08 3.35
N SER A 49 6.97 -9.54 2.36
CA SER A 49 6.05 -8.70 1.61
C SER A 49 4.86 -8.13 2.40
N ARG A 50 4.71 -8.51 3.68
CA ARG A 50 3.69 -8.02 4.62
C ARG A 50 4.23 -7.01 5.63
N ARG A 51 5.51 -6.63 5.54
CA ARG A 51 6.13 -5.68 6.46
C ARG A 51 5.58 -4.26 6.29
N GLY A 52 5.43 -3.58 7.41
CA GLY A 52 4.87 -2.24 7.52
C GLY A 52 4.54 -1.96 8.98
N VAL A 53 3.30 -1.55 9.28
CA VAL A 53 2.89 -1.28 10.68
C VAL A 53 2.44 -2.53 11.46
N GLY A 54 2.29 -3.67 10.78
CA GLY A 54 1.87 -4.93 11.38
C GLY A 54 2.88 -5.43 12.43
N PRO A 55 2.42 -5.90 13.60
CA PRO A 55 3.31 -6.23 14.71
C PRO A 55 4.14 -7.50 14.52
N ILE A 56 3.71 -8.42 13.67
CA ILE A 56 4.35 -9.72 13.47
C ILE A 56 5.71 -9.55 12.76
N GLU A 57 5.73 -8.79 11.66
CA GLU A 57 6.90 -8.57 10.83
C GLU A 57 7.85 -7.49 11.37
N THR A 58 7.44 -6.79 12.44
CA THR A 58 8.19 -5.70 13.08
C THR A 58 8.51 -6.02 14.54
N TYR A 59 7.68 -5.60 15.50
CA TYR A 59 7.94 -5.76 16.93
C TYR A 59 8.31 -7.20 17.28
N LYS A 60 7.51 -8.17 16.85
CA LYS A 60 7.75 -9.59 17.12
C LYS A 60 8.96 -10.12 16.35
N GLY A 61 9.05 -9.82 15.05
CA GLY A 61 10.12 -10.33 14.18
C GLY A 61 11.52 -9.78 14.51
N TRP A 62 11.61 -8.50 14.89
CA TRP A 62 12.85 -7.74 15.02
C TRP A 62 13.14 -7.27 16.46
N GLY A 63 12.23 -7.56 17.39
CA GLY A 63 12.25 -6.99 18.74
C GLY A 63 11.68 -5.57 18.79
N LEU A 64 11.42 -5.08 20.00
CA LEU A 64 10.74 -3.80 20.21
C LEU A 64 11.48 -2.64 19.53
N ASP A 65 12.80 -2.51 19.74
CA ASP A 65 13.55 -1.34 19.28
C ASP A 65 13.60 -1.20 17.76
N LEU A 66 13.99 -2.26 17.05
CA LEU A 66 14.14 -2.23 15.59
C LEU A 66 12.78 -2.29 14.90
N GLY A 67 11.86 -3.11 15.42
CA GLY A 67 10.48 -3.16 14.94
C GLY A 67 9.79 -1.82 15.05
N HIS A 68 9.97 -1.11 16.17
CA HIS A 68 9.37 0.21 16.35
C HIS A 68 9.86 1.24 15.32
N ARG A 69 11.15 1.23 14.98
CA ARG A 69 11.71 2.13 13.97
C ARG A 69 11.08 1.90 12.60
N GLU A 70 10.88 0.65 12.22
CA GLU A 70 10.19 0.29 10.98
C GLU A 70 8.73 0.77 11.00
N VAL A 71 7.98 0.50 12.08
CA VAL A 71 6.60 0.98 12.21
C VAL A 71 6.52 2.51 12.11
N MET A 72 7.41 3.23 12.79
CA MET A 72 7.44 4.70 12.75
C MET A 72 7.86 5.23 11.38
N HIS A 73 8.74 4.52 10.66
CA HIS A 73 9.06 4.81 9.26
C HIS A 73 7.83 4.64 8.37
N THR A 74 7.17 3.48 8.41
CA THR A 74 5.98 3.24 7.60
C THR A 74 4.89 4.28 7.85
N GLN A 75 4.64 4.64 9.12
CA GLN A 75 3.68 5.71 9.45
C GLN A 75 4.06 7.07 8.84
N SER A 76 5.36 7.39 8.77
CA SER A 76 5.83 8.67 8.23
C SER A 76 5.55 8.83 6.74
N ILE A 77 5.44 7.72 5.99
CA ILE A 77 4.99 7.75 4.59
C ILE A 77 3.62 8.43 4.49
N HIS A 78 2.73 8.18 5.45
CA HIS A 78 1.37 8.69 5.48
C HIS A 78 1.23 10.02 6.21
N PHE A 79 1.88 10.17 7.37
CA PHE A 79 1.68 11.32 8.25
C PHE A 79 2.65 12.49 7.99
N ASP A 80 3.75 12.28 7.28
CA ASP A 80 4.61 13.37 6.80
C ASP A 80 4.24 13.72 5.35
N LYS A 81 4.94 13.13 4.37
CA LYS A 81 4.77 13.48 2.95
C LYS A 81 3.40 13.07 2.40
N GLY A 82 2.81 11.99 2.91
CA GLY A 82 1.48 11.54 2.49
C GLY A 82 0.39 12.58 2.77
N VAL A 83 0.40 13.21 3.95
CA VAL A 83 -0.51 14.31 4.30
C VAL A 83 -0.33 15.49 3.34
N GLU A 84 0.92 15.86 3.06
CA GLU A 84 1.22 16.98 2.17
C GLU A 84 0.68 16.74 0.75
N LEU A 85 0.83 15.51 0.25
CA LEU A 85 0.43 15.13 -1.10
C LEU A 85 -1.07 14.86 -1.25
N ASN A 86 -1.74 14.40 -0.19
CA ASN A 86 -3.10 13.86 -0.26
C ASN A 86 -4.14 14.63 0.56
N GLY A 87 -3.71 15.60 1.38
CA GLY A 87 -4.57 16.38 2.27
C GLY A 87 -5.00 15.67 3.56
N PHE A 88 -4.72 14.36 3.68
CA PHE A 88 -4.88 13.58 4.90
C PHE A 88 -3.89 12.40 4.90
N GLY A 89 -3.65 11.86 6.10
CA GLY A 89 -2.88 10.64 6.29
C GLY A 89 -3.73 9.62 7.03
N TRP A 90 -3.61 8.36 6.65
CA TRP A 90 -4.35 7.26 7.26
C TRP A 90 -3.47 6.03 7.33
N VAL A 91 -3.44 5.40 8.50
CA VAL A 91 -2.65 4.21 8.79
C VAL A 91 -3.57 3.16 9.42
N PRO A 92 -4.10 2.18 8.65
CA PRO A 92 -4.76 1.02 9.23
C PRO A 92 -3.77 0.02 9.83
N ASN A 93 -4.21 -0.67 10.88
CA ASN A 93 -3.51 -1.79 11.50
C ASN A 93 -4.53 -2.72 12.18
N ILE A 94 -4.23 -4.02 12.22
CA ILE A 94 -5.02 -5.02 12.94
C ILE A 94 -4.06 -5.86 13.79
N TRP A 95 -4.46 -6.11 15.04
CA TRP A 95 -3.73 -6.93 16.00
C TRP A 95 -4.65 -8.03 16.50
N GLU A 96 -4.26 -9.29 16.33
CA GLU A 96 -5.04 -10.42 16.79
C GLU A 96 -4.92 -10.57 18.31
N ALA A 97 -6.05 -10.65 19.02
CA ALA A 97 -6.04 -10.75 20.48
C ALA A 97 -5.25 -11.95 21.02
N GLN A 98 -5.18 -13.05 20.25
CA GLN A 98 -4.41 -14.25 20.63
C GLN A 98 -2.90 -14.02 20.72
N MET A 99 -2.37 -12.92 20.17
CA MET A 99 -0.95 -12.59 20.24
C MET A 99 -0.45 -12.48 21.68
N VAL A 100 -1.31 -12.04 22.63
CA VAL A 100 -0.94 -11.96 24.06
C VAL A 100 -0.61 -13.32 24.65
N TYR A 101 -1.25 -14.38 24.15
CA TYR A 101 -0.96 -15.75 24.54
C TYR A 101 0.25 -16.30 23.78
N GLU A 102 0.30 -16.06 22.47
CA GLU A 102 1.34 -16.64 21.60
C GLU A 102 2.73 -16.05 21.86
N PHE A 103 2.82 -14.74 22.12
CA PHE A 103 4.09 -14.01 22.25
C PHE A 103 4.32 -13.41 23.63
N GLY A 104 3.38 -13.59 24.55
CA GLY A 104 3.44 -13.08 25.91
C GLY A 104 2.77 -11.71 26.07
N MET A 105 1.96 -11.59 27.12
CA MET A 105 1.14 -10.41 27.40
C MET A 105 1.98 -9.15 27.56
N ASP A 106 3.03 -9.20 28.39
CA ASP A 106 3.86 -8.02 28.68
C ASP A 106 4.52 -7.49 27.40
N PHE A 107 5.11 -8.38 26.59
CA PHE A 107 5.75 -8.02 25.34
C PHE A 107 4.78 -7.34 24.35
N ILE A 108 3.60 -7.95 24.12
CA ILE A 108 2.60 -7.40 23.19
C ILE A 108 2.00 -6.10 23.71
N CYS A 109 1.70 -6.01 25.00
CA CYS A 109 1.19 -4.77 25.59
C CYS A 109 2.25 -3.65 25.57
N ASP A 110 3.53 -3.96 25.73
CA ASP A 110 4.61 -2.97 25.63
C ASP A 110 4.84 -2.50 24.20
N ALA A 111 4.76 -3.39 23.21
CA ALA A 111 4.75 -3.02 21.79
C ALA A 111 3.58 -2.07 21.44
N MET A 112 2.37 -2.38 21.93
CA MET A 112 1.19 -1.54 21.75
C MET A 112 1.37 -0.16 22.40
N LYS A 113 1.85 -0.11 23.66
CA LYS A 113 2.13 1.15 24.36
C LYS A 113 3.15 1.99 23.60
N MET A 114 4.24 1.37 23.15
CA MET A 114 5.31 2.04 22.40
C MET A 114 4.78 2.61 21.10
N TRP A 115 4.04 1.82 20.32
CA TRP A 115 3.41 2.27 19.07
C TRP A 115 2.53 3.50 19.27
N VAL A 116 1.55 3.42 20.17
CA VAL A 116 0.56 4.49 20.38
C VAL A 116 1.23 5.74 20.94
N THR A 117 2.10 5.56 21.95
CA THR A 117 2.77 6.66 22.63
C THR A 117 3.64 7.46 21.66
N ASP A 118 4.50 6.79 20.90
CA ASP A 118 5.48 7.49 20.07
C ASP A 118 4.87 8.04 18.77
N THR A 119 3.76 7.44 18.30
CA THR A 119 2.92 8.05 17.25
C THR A 119 2.39 9.40 17.72
N LEU A 120 1.82 9.47 18.92
CA LEU A 120 1.31 10.74 19.47
C LEU A 120 2.42 11.71 19.89
N LYS A 121 3.63 11.24 20.21
CA LYS A 121 4.78 12.15 20.42
C LYS A 121 5.21 12.83 19.13
N ARG A 122 5.26 12.10 18.01
CA ARG A 122 5.70 12.64 16.72
C ARG A 122 4.61 13.42 15.99
N TRP A 123 3.37 12.92 16.03
CA TRP A 123 2.20 13.51 15.38
C TRP A 123 1.06 13.69 16.41
N PRO A 124 1.12 14.74 17.26
CA PRO A 124 0.23 14.89 18.42
C PRO A 124 -1.25 15.06 18.09
N ASP A 125 -1.58 15.51 16.87
CA ASP A 125 -2.96 15.70 16.43
C ASP A 125 -3.60 14.44 15.83
N THR A 126 -2.86 13.32 15.75
CA THR A 126 -3.35 12.04 15.22
C THR A 126 -4.61 11.58 15.96
N LYS A 127 -5.60 11.13 15.21
CA LYS A 127 -6.86 10.61 15.76
C LYS A 127 -6.90 9.10 15.66
N TRP A 128 -7.01 8.44 16.80
CA TRP A 128 -7.31 7.01 16.90
C TRP A 128 -8.82 6.82 16.81
N VAL A 129 -9.29 6.38 15.65
CA VAL A 129 -10.71 6.17 15.35
C VAL A 129 -10.95 4.74 14.88
N SER A 130 -12.19 4.28 14.97
CA SER A 130 -12.55 3.00 14.36
C SER A 130 -12.46 3.06 12.83
N PHE A 131 -12.31 1.90 12.19
CA PHE A 131 -12.37 1.78 10.72
C PHE A 131 -13.66 2.38 10.14
N GLY A 132 -14.80 2.17 10.81
CA GLY A 132 -16.09 2.71 10.37
C GLY A 132 -16.16 4.23 10.42
N GLU A 133 -15.64 4.85 11.49
CA GLU A 133 -15.58 6.31 11.60
C GLU A 133 -14.69 6.92 10.52
N PHE A 134 -13.49 6.36 10.30
CA PHE A 134 -12.64 6.84 9.20
C PHE A 134 -13.32 6.67 7.84
N GLY A 135 -13.94 5.51 7.59
CA GLY A 135 -14.70 5.23 6.38
C GLY A 135 -15.78 6.28 6.12
N GLU A 136 -16.57 6.64 7.12
CA GLU A 136 -17.62 7.66 6.99
C GLU A 136 -17.06 9.09 6.86
N ILE A 137 -15.93 9.42 7.49
CA ILE A 137 -15.24 10.70 7.27
C ILE A 137 -14.81 10.82 5.80
N TRP A 138 -14.19 9.76 5.26
CA TRP A 138 -13.78 9.71 3.86
C TRP A 138 -14.99 9.80 2.92
N ARG A 139 -16.04 9.01 3.19
CA ARG A 139 -17.32 9.00 2.45
C ARG A 139 -18.04 10.34 2.48
N LYS A 140 -17.90 11.09 3.58
CA LYS A 140 -18.45 12.45 3.70
C LYS A 140 -17.75 13.42 2.75
N HIS A 141 -16.43 13.28 2.57
CA HIS A 141 -15.61 14.15 1.74
C HIS A 141 -15.64 13.75 0.25
N TYR A 142 -15.36 12.50 -0.07
CA TYR A 142 -15.34 11.98 -1.44
C TYR A 142 -16.66 11.30 -1.78
N LYS A 143 -17.37 11.79 -2.80
CA LYS A 143 -18.69 11.27 -3.23
C LYS A 143 -18.62 10.31 -4.43
N THR A 144 -17.53 10.39 -5.18
CA THR A 144 -17.22 9.53 -6.31
C THR A 144 -15.71 9.28 -6.32
N ASN A 145 -15.25 8.41 -7.20
CA ASN A 145 -13.82 8.18 -7.40
C ASN A 145 -13.13 9.25 -8.26
N ASP A 146 -13.86 10.26 -8.76
CA ASP A 146 -13.29 11.26 -9.69
C ASP A 146 -12.34 12.25 -9.02
N ASN A 147 -12.48 12.43 -7.70
CA ASN A 147 -11.86 13.54 -6.97
C ASN A 147 -10.63 13.14 -6.16
N TYR A 148 -10.28 11.85 -6.07
CA TYR A 148 -9.03 11.44 -5.45
C TYR A 148 -7.96 11.14 -6.50
N ASN A 149 -6.72 11.48 -6.18
CA ASN A 149 -5.53 11.17 -6.97
C ASN A 149 -4.35 11.05 -6.02
N TYR A 150 -4.24 9.89 -5.37
CA TYR A 150 -3.29 9.69 -4.28
C TYR A 150 -1.87 9.57 -4.81
N LYS A 151 -0.94 10.14 -4.04
CA LYS A 151 0.49 10.07 -4.31
C LYS A 151 1.25 9.73 -3.05
N PHE A 152 2.24 8.86 -3.17
CA PHE A 152 3.16 8.53 -2.08
C PHE A 152 4.58 8.52 -2.62
N VAL A 153 5.52 8.91 -1.75
CA VAL A 153 6.96 8.86 -2.02
C VAL A 153 7.61 8.27 -0.78
N GLU A 154 8.46 7.28 -1.00
CA GLU A 154 9.18 6.60 0.07
C GLU A 154 10.61 6.32 -0.37
N ARG A 155 11.54 6.45 0.58
CA ARG A 155 12.87 5.84 0.50
C ARG A 155 12.99 4.83 1.63
N GLY A 156 13.70 3.73 1.41
CA GLY A 156 13.81 2.68 2.40
C GLY A 156 14.50 3.18 3.66
N CYS A 157 14.04 2.73 4.82
CA CYS A 157 14.57 3.17 6.12
C CYS A 157 15.97 2.59 6.41
N GLY A 158 16.42 1.61 5.60
CA GLY A 158 17.69 0.93 5.76
C GLY A 158 17.67 -0.20 6.79
N LEU A 159 16.47 -0.61 7.24
CA LEU A 159 16.29 -1.76 8.12
C LEU A 159 15.68 -2.92 7.33
N GLY A 160 16.29 -4.10 7.45
CA GLY A 160 15.86 -5.31 6.75
C GLY A 160 15.72 -5.12 5.24
N ASP A 161 14.54 -5.41 4.71
CA ASP A 161 14.19 -5.32 3.29
C ASP A 161 13.58 -3.97 2.86
N SER A 162 13.53 -2.99 3.78
CA SER A 162 13.30 -1.58 3.44
C SER A 162 14.62 -0.95 2.95
N TYR A 163 15.05 -1.36 1.75
CA TYR A 163 16.38 -1.04 1.21
C TYR A 163 16.60 0.46 0.99
N ASN A 164 17.60 1.03 1.66
CA ASN A 164 17.84 2.48 1.69
C ASN A 164 18.21 3.11 0.33
N ASN A 165 18.76 2.33 -0.59
CA ASN A 165 19.11 2.79 -1.93
C ASN A 165 17.89 2.99 -2.82
N LEU A 166 16.72 2.45 -2.45
CA LEU A 166 15.53 2.51 -3.28
C LEU A 166 14.67 3.73 -2.94
N GLU A 167 14.19 4.41 -3.97
CA GLU A 167 13.11 5.40 -3.90
C GLU A 167 11.93 4.89 -4.73
N ILE A 168 10.77 4.76 -4.09
CA ILE A 168 9.52 4.35 -4.73
C ILE A 168 8.51 5.51 -4.73
N LYS A 169 7.76 5.64 -5.83
CA LYS A 169 6.65 6.59 -5.95
C LYS A 169 5.40 5.87 -6.41
N TRP A 170 4.30 6.06 -5.69
CA TRP A 170 2.99 5.52 -6.07
C TRP A 170 2.07 6.64 -6.52
N PHE A 171 1.27 6.36 -7.54
CA PHE A 171 0.18 7.18 -8.05
C PHE A 171 -1.06 6.30 -8.14
N MET A 172 -2.17 6.70 -7.51
CA MET A 172 -3.40 5.91 -7.48
C MET A 172 -4.61 6.81 -7.71
N ASN A 173 -5.33 6.57 -8.81
CA ASN A 173 -6.53 7.33 -9.18
C ASN A 173 -7.62 6.37 -9.68
N LYS A 174 -8.74 6.90 -10.15
CA LYS A 174 -9.85 6.08 -10.67
C LYS A 174 -9.45 5.22 -11.88
N ALA A 175 -8.54 5.70 -12.73
CA ALA A 175 -8.23 5.07 -14.01
C ALA A 175 -7.09 4.05 -13.93
N PHE A 176 -6.13 4.24 -13.03
CA PHE A 176 -5.02 3.31 -12.85
C PHE A 176 -4.34 3.48 -11.48
N ARG A 177 -3.49 2.50 -11.15
CA ARG A 177 -2.35 2.72 -10.25
C ARG A 177 -1.03 2.53 -10.99
N LEU A 178 -0.01 3.29 -10.59
CA LEU A 178 1.33 3.31 -11.16
C LEU A 178 2.34 3.34 -10.02
N ALA A 179 3.36 2.49 -10.09
CA ALA A 179 4.52 2.53 -9.21
C ALA A 179 5.79 2.74 -10.03
N LEU A 180 6.59 3.70 -9.58
CA LEU A 180 7.89 4.02 -10.12
C LEU A 180 8.97 3.70 -9.09
N LEU A 181 10.07 3.09 -9.50
CA LEU A 181 11.18 2.71 -8.63
C LEU A 181 12.50 3.17 -9.25
N ARG A 182 13.41 3.69 -8.43
CA ARG A 182 14.80 3.93 -8.83
C ARG A 182 15.76 3.57 -7.69
N ASP A 183 16.97 3.20 -8.05
CA ASP A 183 18.11 3.26 -7.14
C ASP A 183 18.68 4.69 -7.17
N TRP A 184 18.46 5.42 -6.07
CA TRP A 184 18.88 6.82 -5.97
C TRP A 184 20.32 6.99 -5.50
N HIS A 185 20.96 5.94 -4.97
CA HIS A 185 22.38 5.96 -4.63
C HIS A 185 23.26 5.89 -5.88
N HIS A 186 22.78 5.22 -6.94
CA HIS A 186 23.50 5.03 -8.20
C HIS A 186 22.95 5.85 -9.37
N ASP A 187 22.05 6.79 -9.10
CA ASP A 187 21.39 7.65 -10.11
C ASP A 187 20.81 6.88 -11.31
N THR A 188 20.23 5.70 -11.03
CA THR A 188 19.62 4.89 -12.09
C THR A 188 18.34 5.54 -12.61
N PRO A 189 17.96 5.30 -13.88
CA PRO A 189 16.68 5.73 -14.41
C PRO A 189 15.50 5.25 -13.55
N THR A 190 14.43 6.05 -13.53
CA THR A 190 13.18 5.67 -12.87
C THR A 190 12.41 4.67 -13.74
N MET A 191 12.12 3.50 -13.19
CA MET A 191 11.47 2.39 -13.89
C MET A 191 10.03 2.19 -13.40
N VAL A 192 9.12 1.87 -14.31
CA VAL A 192 7.76 1.41 -14.02
C VAL A 192 7.81 -0.02 -13.51
N ILE A 193 7.35 -0.24 -12.27
CA ILE A 193 7.30 -1.57 -11.64
C ILE A 193 5.86 -2.07 -11.41
N ASP A 194 4.87 -1.18 -11.42
CA ASP A 194 3.44 -1.54 -11.46
C ASP A 194 2.76 -0.54 -12.37
N PHE A 195 1.94 -1.03 -13.28
CA PHE A 195 0.97 -0.23 -14.00
C PHE A 195 -0.26 -1.10 -14.18
N THR A 196 -1.27 -0.83 -13.36
CA THR A 196 -2.52 -1.58 -13.35
C THR A 196 -3.66 -0.66 -13.76
N ARG A 197 -4.27 -0.95 -14.91
CA ARG A 197 -5.36 -0.18 -15.51
C ARG A 197 -6.72 -0.63 -14.96
N TYR A 198 -7.58 0.34 -14.65
CA TYR A 198 -8.94 0.12 -14.13
C TYR A 198 -10.02 0.48 -15.15
N ASP A 199 -9.65 1.12 -16.25
CA ASP A 199 -10.56 1.39 -17.38
C ASP A 199 -10.88 0.13 -18.20
N LEU A 200 -10.06 -0.92 -18.06
CA LEU A 200 -10.31 -2.23 -18.65
C LEU A 200 -11.44 -2.96 -17.92
N HIS A 201 -12.20 -3.77 -18.65
CA HIS A 201 -13.16 -4.69 -18.06
C HIS A 201 -12.44 -5.79 -17.27
N VAL A 202 -12.97 -6.14 -16.11
CA VAL A 202 -12.44 -7.19 -15.23
C VAL A 202 -13.59 -8.05 -14.70
N GLN A 203 -13.26 -9.25 -14.22
CA GLN A 203 -14.24 -10.16 -13.63
C GLN A 203 -13.61 -10.89 -12.45
N GLU A 204 -14.33 -10.95 -11.32
CA GLU A 204 -13.96 -11.79 -10.19
C GLU A 204 -14.11 -13.28 -10.51
N PRO A 205 -13.32 -14.13 -9.83
CA PRO A 205 -13.56 -15.57 -9.89
C PRO A 205 -14.97 -15.92 -9.41
N THR A 206 -15.56 -16.96 -10.02
CA THR A 206 -16.89 -17.46 -9.64
C THR A 206 -16.80 -18.90 -9.13
N GLY A 207 -17.79 -19.32 -8.34
CA GLY A 207 -17.93 -20.72 -7.93
C GLY A 207 -17.01 -21.18 -6.79
N ALA A 208 -16.39 -20.25 -6.04
CA ALA A 208 -15.60 -20.58 -4.86
C ALA A 208 -16.48 -21.28 -3.79
N ARG A 209 -15.99 -22.41 -3.28
CA ARG A 209 -16.63 -23.20 -2.21
C ARG A 209 -15.57 -23.67 -1.21
N PRO A 210 -15.94 -24.07 0.03
CA PRO A 210 -14.96 -24.56 0.99
C PRO A 210 -14.14 -25.77 0.50
N ASP A 211 -14.74 -26.65 -0.30
CA ASP A 211 -14.11 -27.81 -0.92
C ASP A 211 -13.35 -27.49 -2.23
N HIS A 212 -13.62 -26.33 -2.83
CA HIS A 212 -12.95 -25.83 -4.02
C HIS A 212 -12.71 -24.32 -3.91
N PRO A 213 -11.72 -23.89 -3.11
CA PRO A 213 -11.47 -22.48 -2.89
C PRO A 213 -10.80 -21.86 -4.11
N VAL A 214 -11.20 -20.63 -4.46
CA VAL A 214 -10.42 -19.77 -5.35
C VAL A 214 -9.63 -18.80 -4.50
N LYS A 215 -8.30 -18.85 -4.59
CA LYS A 215 -7.39 -18.08 -3.72
C LYS A 215 -6.79 -16.85 -4.38
N ASP A 216 -6.76 -16.80 -5.71
CA ASP A 216 -6.26 -15.64 -6.44
C ASP A 216 -7.42 -14.75 -6.88
N TRP A 217 -7.46 -13.55 -6.31
CA TRP A 217 -8.43 -12.50 -6.61
C TRP A 217 -7.70 -11.21 -7.04
N SER A 218 -6.49 -11.36 -7.56
CA SER A 218 -5.65 -10.21 -7.91
C SER A 218 -6.14 -9.56 -9.20
N LEU A 219 -6.35 -8.25 -9.16
CA LEU A 219 -6.54 -7.46 -10.39
C LEU A 219 -5.17 -7.11 -10.98
N ILE A 220 -4.80 -7.84 -12.02
CA ILE A 220 -3.50 -7.72 -12.71
C ILE A 220 -3.73 -7.61 -14.21
N ASN A 221 -3.10 -6.62 -14.87
CA ASN A 221 -3.06 -6.54 -16.32
C ASN A 221 -1.65 -6.22 -16.85
N ARG A 222 -1.27 -4.94 -16.93
CA ARG A 222 -0.16 -4.49 -17.77
C ARG A 222 1.23 -4.78 -17.19
N ILE A 223 1.54 -4.28 -16.00
CA ILE A 223 2.76 -4.58 -15.22
C ILE A 223 2.36 -4.68 -13.75
N ASN A 224 2.83 -5.72 -13.05
CA ASN A 224 2.57 -5.90 -11.63
C ASN A 224 3.86 -5.96 -10.80
N GLN A 225 3.86 -5.26 -9.67
CA GLN A 225 5.03 -5.14 -8.78
C GLN A 225 5.63 -6.47 -8.32
N LYS A 226 4.86 -7.56 -8.31
CA LYS A 226 5.34 -8.88 -7.85
C LYS A 226 6.34 -9.50 -8.81
N GLY A 227 6.42 -9.04 -10.06
CA GLY A 227 7.46 -9.47 -11.01
C GLY A 227 7.36 -10.96 -11.38
N LEU A 228 6.19 -11.58 -11.27
CA LEU A 228 6.02 -13.03 -11.42
C LEU A 228 5.82 -13.48 -12.87
N ARG A 229 5.52 -12.56 -13.80
CA ARG A 229 5.30 -12.85 -15.21
C ARG A 229 6.40 -12.21 -16.07
N PRO A 230 6.75 -12.77 -17.24
CA PRO A 230 7.78 -12.18 -18.12
C PRO A 230 7.52 -10.70 -18.48
N GLN A 231 6.26 -10.32 -18.66
CA GLN A 231 5.86 -8.94 -18.97
C GLN A 231 5.93 -7.96 -17.79
N ASP A 232 6.17 -8.45 -16.57
CA ASP A 232 6.30 -7.60 -15.37
C ASP A 232 7.72 -7.06 -15.18
N LYS A 233 8.63 -7.35 -16.13
CA LYS A 233 9.97 -6.77 -16.13
C LYS A 233 9.86 -5.23 -16.10
N PRO A 234 10.55 -4.53 -15.19
CA PRO A 234 10.51 -3.08 -15.14
C PRO A 234 10.99 -2.45 -16.45
N VAL A 235 10.30 -1.39 -16.88
CA VAL A 235 10.58 -0.63 -18.11
C VAL A 235 10.59 0.87 -17.83
N LEU A 236 11.22 1.66 -18.68
CA LEU A 236 11.11 3.12 -18.64
C LEU A 236 9.67 3.55 -18.94
N LEU A 237 9.25 4.70 -18.42
CA LEU A 237 7.94 5.26 -18.73
C LEU A 237 7.75 5.49 -20.24
N THR A 238 8.81 5.86 -20.94
CA THR A 238 8.84 6.08 -22.39
C THR A 238 8.72 4.80 -23.21
N GLU A 239 8.90 3.63 -22.61
CA GLU A 239 8.75 2.32 -23.26
C GLU A 239 7.29 1.80 -23.20
N LEU A 240 6.41 2.47 -22.45
CA LEU A 240 4.97 2.21 -22.50
C LEU A 240 4.39 2.70 -23.83
N THR A 241 3.22 2.18 -24.22
CA THR A 241 2.59 2.63 -25.48
C THR A 241 2.15 4.09 -25.40
N ALA A 242 1.97 4.74 -26.55
CA ALA A 242 1.52 6.14 -26.60
C ALA A 242 0.16 6.34 -25.89
N GLU A 243 -0.74 5.36 -25.98
CA GLU A 243 -2.05 5.39 -25.30
C GLU A 243 -1.90 5.28 -23.77
N GLU A 244 -1.01 4.41 -23.31
CA GLU A 244 -0.71 4.23 -21.89
C GLU A 244 -0.07 5.50 -21.30
N GLN A 245 0.90 6.06 -22.01
CA GLN A 245 1.52 7.33 -21.64
C GLN A 245 0.49 8.47 -21.60
N ALA A 246 -0.39 8.57 -22.61
CA ALA A 246 -1.45 9.57 -22.63
C ALA A 246 -2.42 9.41 -21.43
N LEU A 247 -2.77 8.17 -21.06
CA LEU A 247 -3.56 7.90 -19.87
C LEU A 247 -2.85 8.36 -18.59
N ILE A 248 -1.56 8.05 -18.45
CA ILE A 248 -0.75 8.46 -17.29
C ILE A 248 -0.67 9.97 -17.20
N TYR A 249 -0.27 10.66 -18.27
CA TYR A 249 -0.09 12.12 -18.27
C TYR A 249 -1.37 12.90 -18.08
N LYS A 250 -2.54 12.31 -18.40
CA LYS A 250 -3.84 12.91 -18.08
C LYS A 250 -4.05 13.09 -16.57
N HIS A 251 -3.56 12.15 -15.76
CA HIS A 251 -3.73 12.16 -14.30
C HIS A 251 -2.49 12.61 -13.53
N CYS A 252 -1.31 12.43 -14.12
CA CYS A 252 -0.01 12.76 -13.53
C CYS A 252 0.81 13.59 -14.54
N PRO A 253 0.38 14.83 -14.88
CA PRO A 253 1.05 15.65 -15.87
C PRO A 253 2.50 15.97 -15.50
N GLU A 254 2.85 15.92 -14.21
CA GLU A 254 4.23 16.09 -13.73
C GLU A 254 5.20 14.99 -14.20
N LEU A 255 4.69 13.85 -14.66
CA LEU A 255 5.51 12.78 -15.24
C LEU A 255 5.80 13.00 -16.72
N LYS A 256 5.17 14.00 -17.34
CA LYS A 256 5.43 14.41 -18.71
C LYS A 256 6.69 15.30 -18.70
N GLY A 257 7.84 14.65 -18.88
CA GLY A 257 9.12 15.32 -19.14
C GLY A 257 9.11 16.09 -20.46
#